data_AF-A0A9P5YIH3-F1
#
_entry.id   AF-A0A9P5YIH3-F1
#
_cell.length_a   1.000
_cell.length_b   1.000
_cell.length_c   1.000
_cell.angle_alpha   90.00
_cell.angle_beta   90.00
_cell.angle_gamma   90.00
#
_symmetry.space_group_name_H-M   'P 1'
#
loop_
_entity.id
_entity.type
_entity.pdbx_description
1 polymer ?
#
loop_
_entity_poly.entity_id
_entity_poly.type
_entity_poly.pdbx_seq_one_letter_code
_entity_poly.pdbx_strand_id
1 'polypeptide(L)'
;MAVPIIVDVAGAVEENSGFKSVDEEAEDKGEGDVEDEEAFDEADEVVAEVANVTPTWDRPRKGILKITGQGTISVKADSTVGFHIEVHTVDSMNPTLYFDVTQDECYFSYGGLPTADGGTLSSSARVEFGEAYVTNPKGKDAAKLSEGQGPYKHWLSIDLVNGVLRYGRGYCTASLVLLQAALKKKEDKMFVYVDKWWEWVKGLQHVVVKQTGGRQLTDMVIDPFPLVRDLPPYVVKDQDITLDDLESGVVIVVANLPAACQVLYRNAAGPKIVLDALDFPEFSQAIERSVRNEGLVGYELLRKKAANHGGKLSGTYLRITIGTNLGNSPGIPYVLEIWPSRHQSPIHDHGDSFAVIKVLHGQINAYYFDSL
;
A
#
# COMPACT_ATOMS: atom_id res chain seq x y z
N MET A 1 -8.56 0.20 -3.36
CA MET A 1 -7.39 -0.38 -2.67
C MET A 1 -7.88 -1.59 -1.90
N ALA A 2 -7.37 -2.77 -2.23
CA ALA A 2 -7.70 -4.00 -1.55
C ALA A 2 -6.60 -4.34 -0.56
N VAL A 3 -6.95 -4.36 0.72
CA VAL A 3 -6.16 -5.00 1.77
C VAL A 3 -6.75 -6.40 1.90
N PRO A 4 -5.95 -7.46 2.01
CA PRO A 4 -6.45 -8.70 2.57
C PRO A 4 -6.88 -8.41 4.00
N ILE A 5 -8.19 -8.46 4.20
CA ILE A 5 -8.81 -8.20 5.49
C ILE A 5 -8.94 -9.55 6.21
N ILE A 6 -8.38 -9.64 7.40
CA ILE A 6 -8.41 -10.86 8.22
C ILE A 6 -9.69 -10.82 9.06
N VAL A 7 -10.45 -11.90 9.00
CA VAL A 7 -11.66 -12.09 9.77
C VAL A 7 -11.35 -13.01 10.93
N ASP A 8 -11.76 -12.52 12.09
CA ASP A 8 -11.71 -13.09 13.43
C ASP A 8 -11.72 -14.63 13.50
N VAL A 9 -10.99 -15.12 14.50
CA VAL A 9 -10.62 -16.52 14.71
C VAL A 9 -11.18 -16.98 16.05
N ALA A 10 -11.57 -18.24 16.12
CA ALA A 10 -11.64 -18.97 17.38
C ALA A 10 -10.23 -19.26 17.98
N GLY A 11 -9.27 -18.32 17.92
CA GLY A 11 -7.84 -18.55 18.21
C GLY A 11 -6.91 -17.37 17.86
N ALA A 12 -6.04 -16.97 18.79
CA ALA A 12 -5.26 -15.74 18.66
C ALA A 12 -4.41 -15.64 17.38
N VAL A 13 -4.44 -14.49 16.70
CA VAL A 13 -3.43 -14.05 15.74
C VAL A 13 -2.46 -13.17 16.53
N GLU A 14 -1.17 -13.53 16.58
CA GLU A 14 -0.17 -12.67 17.22
C GLU A 14 0.25 -11.56 16.26
N GLU A 15 0.21 -10.34 16.79
CA GLU A 15 0.69 -9.14 16.12
C GLU A 15 2.22 -9.15 16.10
N ASN A 16 2.80 -9.17 14.90
CA ASN A 16 4.13 -8.63 14.67
C ASN A 16 4.00 -7.57 13.59
N SER A 17 3.50 -6.40 13.98
CA SER A 17 3.44 -5.18 13.17
C SER A 17 4.85 -4.59 12.98
N GLY A 18 5.73 -5.36 12.35
CA GLY A 18 7.06 -4.93 11.92
C GLY A 18 7.14 -5.09 10.41
N PHE A 19 7.14 -3.98 9.69
CA PHE A 19 7.48 -3.96 8.27
C PHE A 19 8.95 -4.39 8.14
N LYS A 20 9.21 -5.49 7.43
CA LYS A 20 10.57 -5.96 7.14
C LYS A 20 10.96 -5.52 5.73
N SER A 21 12.12 -4.87 5.59
CA SER A 21 12.73 -4.62 4.28
C SER A 21 13.29 -5.92 3.70
N VAL A 22 13.28 -6.03 2.37
CA VAL A 22 13.70 -7.24 1.63
C VAL A 22 15.21 -7.53 1.77
N ASP A 23 16.00 -6.59 2.28
CA ASP A 23 17.47 -6.67 2.29
C ASP A 23 18.09 -7.56 3.40
N GLU A 24 17.31 -8.23 4.25
CA GLU A 24 17.86 -8.99 5.40
C GLU A 24 18.11 -10.49 5.16
N GLU A 25 17.85 -11.06 3.97
CA GLU A 25 18.21 -12.47 3.70
C GLU A 25 18.73 -12.70 2.27
N ALA A 26 20.05 -12.58 2.09
CA ALA A 26 20.76 -13.22 0.98
C ALA A 26 22.25 -13.44 1.31
N GLU A 27 22.55 -14.51 2.05
CA GLU A 27 23.87 -15.14 1.98
C GLU A 27 23.74 -16.52 1.33
N ASP A 28 24.77 -16.82 0.51
CA ASP A 28 25.14 -18.11 -0.06
C ASP A 28 24.52 -18.50 -1.42
N LYS A 29 25.24 -18.16 -2.49
CA LYS A 29 25.21 -18.91 -3.75
C LYS A 29 26.63 -19.16 -4.24
N GLY A 30 27.03 -20.42 -4.15
CA GLY A 30 28.27 -20.96 -4.70
C GLY A 30 28.30 -20.97 -6.22
N GLU A 31 29.54 -20.90 -6.70
CA GLU A 31 30.01 -20.92 -8.09
C GLU A 31 29.67 -22.23 -8.82
N GLY A 32 29.48 -22.13 -10.13
CA GLY A 32 29.34 -23.25 -11.05
C GLY A 32 29.33 -22.78 -12.50
N ASP A 33 30.50 -22.84 -13.13
CA ASP A 33 30.79 -22.56 -14.54
C ASP A 33 30.00 -23.44 -15.51
N VAL A 34 29.56 -22.87 -16.64
CA VAL A 34 29.45 -23.55 -17.95
C VAL A 34 29.66 -22.52 -19.08
N GLU A 35 30.78 -22.67 -19.79
CA GLU A 35 31.16 -22.24 -21.15
C GLU A 35 30.11 -22.73 -22.19
N ASP A 36 29.89 -22.27 -23.42
CA ASP A 36 30.55 -21.36 -24.37
C ASP A 36 29.50 -21.04 -25.48
N GLU A 37 29.84 -20.05 -26.30
CA GLU A 37 29.64 -19.96 -27.77
C GLU A 37 29.04 -18.66 -28.31
N GLU A 38 29.77 -18.19 -29.32
CA GLU A 38 29.89 -16.86 -29.91
C GLU A 38 28.72 -16.47 -30.83
N ALA A 39 28.50 -15.16 -30.99
CA ALA A 39 28.49 -14.53 -32.33
C ALA A 39 28.53 -13.00 -32.22
N PHE A 40 29.41 -12.42 -33.05
CA PHE A 40 29.64 -11.01 -33.31
C PHE A 40 28.40 -10.27 -33.81
N ASP A 41 28.23 -9.01 -33.42
CA ASP A 41 27.96 -7.93 -34.38
C ASP A 41 28.28 -6.54 -33.81
N GLU A 42 28.54 -5.64 -34.75
CA GLU A 42 29.41 -4.47 -34.70
C GLU A 42 29.00 -3.33 -33.75
N ALA A 43 30.03 -2.64 -33.24
CA ALA A 43 29.93 -1.42 -32.47
C ALA A 43 29.67 -0.22 -33.38
N ASP A 44 28.50 0.43 -33.21
CA ASP A 44 28.27 1.80 -33.67
C ASP A 44 28.26 2.75 -32.46
N GLU A 45 29.38 3.46 -32.31
CA GLU A 45 29.58 4.49 -31.31
C GLU A 45 28.85 5.77 -31.77
N VAL A 46 27.57 5.91 -31.38
CA VAL A 46 26.80 7.13 -31.60
C VAL A 46 27.00 8.05 -30.40
N VAL A 47 27.92 9.01 -30.53
CA VAL A 47 28.04 10.15 -29.63
C VAL A 47 26.79 11.03 -29.81
N ALA A 48 25.79 10.85 -28.93
CA ALA A 48 24.63 11.72 -28.89
C ALA A 48 25.01 13.05 -28.23
N GLU A 49 24.87 14.15 -28.98
CA GLU A 49 24.91 15.51 -28.46
C GLU A 49 23.90 15.66 -27.30
N VAL A 50 24.40 16.05 -26.13
CA VAL A 50 23.58 16.41 -24.97
C VAL A 50 22.91 17.76 -25.26
N ALA A 51 21.76 17.73 -25.91
CA ALA A 51 20.87 18.87 -25.94
C ALA A 51 20.35 19.12 -24.52
N ASN A 52 20.54 20.33 -24.00
CA ASN A 52 19.88 20.82 -22.79
C ASN A 52 18.35 20.87 -23.02
N VAL A 53 17.69 19.72 -22.92
CA VAL A 53 16.23 19.62 -22.91
C VAL A 53 15.78 20.09 -21.53
N THR A 54 15.18 21.28 -21.46
CA THR A 54 14.43 21.68 -20.27
C THR A 54 13.30 20.67 -20.10
N PRO A 55 13.23 19.93 -18.99
CA PRO A 55 12.21 18.91 -18.82
C PRO A 55 10.81 19.52 -18.92
N THR A 56 10.08 19.18 -19.99
CA THR A 56 8.68 19.57 -20.14
C THR A 56 7.82 18.58 -19.38
N TRP A 57 7.14 19.05 -18.33
CA TRP A 57 6.17 18.25 -17.58
C TRP A 57 5.11 17.67 -18.52
N ASP A 58 4.84 16.36 -18.40
CA ASP A 58 3.82 15.65 -19.17
C ASP A 58 2.41 16.23 -18.94
N ARG A 59 1.45 15.85 -19.80
CA ARG A 59 0.04 16.28 -19.69
C ARG A 59 -0.47 16.08 -18.24
N PRO A 60 -0.85 17.16 -17.54
CA PRO A 60 -1.20 17.08 -16.13
C PRO A 60 -2.48 16.28 -15.89
N ARG A 61 -2.51 15.51 -14.79
CA ARG A 61 -3.75 14.92 -14.27
C ARG A 61 -4.40 15.91 -13.32
N LYS A 62 -5.73 16.07 -13.43
CA LYS A 62 -6.51 16.99 -12.61
C LYS A 62 -7.56 16.22 -11.83
N GLY A 63 -7.80 16.64 -10.59
CA GLY A 63 -8.78 16.03 -9.69
C GLY A 63 -9.31 17.04 -8.68
N ILE A 64 -10.21 16.56 -7.83
CA ILE A 64 -10.86 17.38 -6.81
C ILE A 64 -10.89 16.58 -5.50
N LEU A 65 -10.44 17.20 -4.41
CA LEU A 65 -10.65 16.67 -3.06
C LEU A 65 -12.16 16.64 -2.78
N LYS A 66 -12.66 15.46 -2.42
CA LYS A 66 -14.09 15.27 -2.11
C LYS A 66 -14.54 16.05 -0.87
N ILE A 67 -13.59 16.36 0.01
CA ILE A 67 -13.77 17.20 1.19
C ILE A 67 -12.75 18.33 1.08
N THR A 68 -13.20 19.59 1.10
CA THR A 68 -12.28 20.73 1.04
C THR A 68 -11.33 20.72 2.23
N GLY A 69 -10.04 20.93 1.95
CA GLY A 69 -8.95 20.92 2.91
C GLY A 69 -8.43 19.53 3.26
N GLN A 70 -9.04 18.45 2.75
CA GLN A 70 -8.79 17.11 3.27
C GLN A 70 -8.85 16.00 2.22
N GLY A 71 -7.98 15.00 2.38
CA GLY A 71 -8.04 13.74 1.65
C GLY A 71 -6.67 13.14 1.40
N THR A 72 -6.64 12.05 0.65
CA THR A 72 -5.39 11.41 0.22
C THR A 72 -5.34 11.30 -1.29
N ILE A 73 -4.29 11.85 -1.89
CA ILE A 73 -4.01 11.83 -3.32
C ILE A 73 -2.97 10.73 -3.55
N SER A 74 -3.33 9.68 -4.27
CA SER A 74 -2.42 8.61 -4.67
C SER A 74 -2.15 8.65 -6.16
N VAL A 75 -0.89 8.50 -6.55
CA VAL A 75 -0.46 8.45 -7.95
C VAL A 75 0.53 7.31 -8.15
N LYS A 76 0.37 6.55 -9.23
CA LYS A 76 1.44 5.63 -9.69
C LYS A 76 2.33 6.42 -10.65
N ALA A 77 3.54 6.75 -10.20
CA ALA A 77 4.50 7.51 -10.99
C ALA A 77 5.65 6.59 -11.41
N ASP A 78 6.05 6.71 -12.67
CA ASP A 78 7.21 6.00 -13.26
C ASP A 78 8.32 7.01 -13.59
N SER A 79 8.34 8.12 -12.86
CA SER A 79 9.16 9.28 -13.19
C SER A 79 10.63 8.98 -12.93
N THR A 80 11.46 9.28 -13.93
CA THR A 80 12.92 9.18 -13.83
C THR A 80 13.57 10.45 -13.29
N VAL A 81 12.82 11.55 -13.15
CA VAL A 81 13.36 12.87 -12.78
C VAL A 81 12.65 13.46 -11.57
N GLY A 82 11.32 13.49 -11.58
CA GLY A 82 10.53 14.02 -10.49
C GLY A 82 9.04 14.00 -10.76
N PHE A 83 8.25 13.94 -9.69
CA PHE A 83 6.81 14.17 -9.74
C PHE A 83 6.40 15.27 -8.77
N HIS A 84 5.31 15.93 -9.13
CA HIS A 84 4.84 17.13 -8.47
C HIS A 84 3.32 17.06 -8.26
N ILE A 85 2.87 17.43 -7.06
CA ILE A 85 1.46 17.58 -6.72
C ILE A 85 1.20 19.02 -6.30
N GLU A 86 0.25 19.65 -6.98
CA GLU A 86 -0.30 20.96 -6.65
C GLU A 86 -1.70 20.77 -6.09
N VAL A 87 -2.01 21.44 -4.98
CA VAL A 87 -3.36 21.52 -4.45
C VAL A 87 -3.72 22.99 -4.31
N HIS A 88 -4.64 23.43 -5.17
CA HIS A 88 -5.10 24.80 -5.25
C HIS A 88 -6.32 24.99 -4.35
N THR A 89 -6.43 26.17 -3.76
CA THR A 89 -7.59 26.58 -3.00
C THR A 89 -8.77 26.96 -3.90
N VAL A 90 -9.98 26.92 -3.35
CA VAL A 90 -11.18 27.44 -4.03
C VAL A 90 -11.08 28.95 -4.22
N ASP A 91 -10.54 29.66 -3.22
CA ASP A 91 -10.26 31.08 -3.31
C ASP A 91 -8.86 31.28 -3.89
N SER A 92 -8.78 31.85 -5.09
CA SER A 92 -7.54 32.17 -5.79
C SER A 92 -6.66 33.16 -5.02
N MET A 93 -7.17 33.91 -4.05
CA MET A 93 -6.31 34.80 -3.27
C MET A 93 -5.45 34.06 -2.24
N ASN A 94 -5.75 32.78 -1.99
CA ASN A 94 -4.98 31.96 -1.08
C ASN A 94 -3.82 31.23 -1.78
N PRO A 95 -2.77 30.85 -1.03
CA PRO A 95 -1.64 30.09 -1.58
C PRO A 95 -2.06 28.74 -2.15
N THR A 96 -1.23 28.23 -3.08
CA THR A 96 -1.26 26.84 -3.51
C THR A 96 -0.35 26.01 -2.62
N LEU A 97 -0.78 24.80 -2.24
CA LEU A 97 0.09 23.80 -1.62
C LEU A 97 0.83 23.02 -2.70
N TYR A 98 2.13 22.87 -2.52
CA TYR A 98 3.02 22.14 -3.41
C TYR A 98 3.69 21.00 -2.67
N PHE A 99 3.82 19.88 -3.36
CA PHE A 99 4.61 18.76 -2.92
C PHE A 99 5.47 18.27 -4.08
N ASP A 100 6.78 18.25 -3.88
CA ASP A 100 7.79 17.97 -4.88
C ASP A 100 8.63 16.77 -4.43
N VAL A 101 8.87 15.83 -5.35
CA VAL A 101 9.80 14.71 -5.15
C VAL A 101 10.67 14.56 -6.39
N THR A 102 11.98 14.56 -6.18
CA THR A 102 13.00 14.33 -7.21
C THR A 102 14.00 13.29 -6.70
N GLN A 103 15.04 13.00 -7.49
CA GLN A 103 16.18 12.18 -7.04
C GLN A 103 16.98 12.85 -5.91
N ASP A 104 16.97 14.18 -5.86
CA ASP A 104 17.81 14.95 -4.93
C ASP A 104 17.04 15.40 -3.68
N GLU A 105 15.73 15.65 -3.82
CA GLU A 105 14.95 16.40 -2.84
C GLU A 105 13.52 15.87 -2.70
N CYS A 106 12.94 16.06 -1.52
CA CYS A 106 11.53 15.80 -1.24
C CYS A 106 11.05 16.80 -0.18
N TYR A 107 10.09 17.65 -0.54
CA TYR A 107 9.67 18.75 0.34
C TYR A 107 8.24 19.23 0.10
N PHE A 108 7.70 19.88 1.13
CA PHE A 108 6.48 20.68 1.04
C PHE A 108 6.84 22.15 0.82
N SER A 109 6.13 22.80 -0.09
CA SER A 109 6.22 24.25 -0.27
C SER A 109 4.84 24.85 -0.49
N TYR A 110 4.74 26.18 -0.38
CA TYR A 110 3.53 26.91 -0.67
C TYR A 110 3.85 28.19 -1.42
N GLY A 111 2.92 28.70 -2.22
CA GLY A 111 3.12 29.94 -2.95
C GLY A 111 2.12 30.12 -4.09
N GLY A 112 2.34 31.16 -4.89
CA GLY A 112 1.50 31.50 -6.05
C GLY A 112 0.16 32.12 -5.67
N LEU A 113 -0.11 33.33 -6.17
CA LEU A 113 -1.47 33.75 -6.53
C LEU A 113 -1.72 33.19 -7.96
N PRO A 114 -2.91 32.68 -8.30
CA PRO A 114 -3.23 32.22 -9.65
C PRO A 114 -3.06 33.39 -10.62
N THR A 115 -2.22 33.20 -11.63
CA THR A 115 -2.32 34.02 -12.83
C THR A 115 -3.54 33.52 -13.62
N ALA A 116 -4.29 34.47 -14.20
CA ALA A 116 -5.55 34.21 -14.91
C ALA A 116 -5.43 33.22 -16.09
N ASP A 117 -4.21 32.84 -16.47
CA ASP A 117 -3.91 32.19 -17.74
C ASP A 117 -3.37 30.75 -17.60
N GLY A 118 -3.28 30.21 -16.38
CA GLY A 118 -2.84 28.81 -16.15
C GLY A 118 -1.40 28.52 -16.60
N GLY A 119 -0.56 29.55 -16.75
CA GLY A 119 0.86 29.42 -17.05
C GLY A 119 1.67 28.95 -15.85
N THR A 120 2.72 28.17 -16.10
CA THR A 120 3.65 27.66 -15.10
C THR A 120 4.27 28.80 -14.30
N LEU A 121 4.02 28.84 -12.98
CA LEU A 121 4.68 29.77 -12.08
C LEU A 121 6.20 29.49 -12.08
N SER A 122 7.00 30.56 -12.13
CA SER A 122 8.43 30.50 -11.85
C SER A 122 8.66 29.96 -10.43
N SER A 123 9.57 29.01 -10.27
CA SER A 123 10.02 28.44 -8.99
C SER A 123 10.46 29.49 -7.96
N SER A 124 10.75 30.71 -8.38
CA SER A 124 11.20 31.84 -7.55
C SER A 124 10.15 32.43 -6.59
N ALA A 125 8.89 31.97 -6.61
CA ALA A 125 7.80 32.46 -5.76
C ALA A 125 7.27 31.43 -4.73
N ARG A 126 7.95 30.29 -4.57
CA ARG A 126 7.57 29.26 -3.59
C ARG A 126 8.38 29.41 -2.30
N VAL A 127 7.72 29.18 -1.18
CA VAL A 127 8.33 29.16 0.15
C VAL A 127 8.25 27.73 0.68
N GLU A 128 9.41 27.13 0.92
CA GLU A 128 9.50 25.82 1.56
C GLU A 128 9.02 25.88 3.02
N PHE A 129 8.47 24.77 3.48
CA PHE A 129 8.09 24.65 4.88
C PHE A 129 9.37 24.65 5.73
N GLY A 130 9.45 25.56 6.70
CA GLY A 130 10.60 25.62 7.60
C GLY A 130 10.82 24.31 8.37
N GLU A 131 12.08 24.01 8.69
CA GLU A 131 12.47 22.75 9.36
C GLU A 131 11.73 22.49 10.68
N ALA A 132 11.28 23.54 11.37
CA ALA A 132 10.48 23.44 12.59
C ALA A 132 9.13 22.72 12.39
N TYR A 133 8.61 22.66 11.17
CA TYR A 133 7.34 22.02 10.85
C TYR A 133 7.50 20.61 10.31
N VAL A 134 8.68 20.27 9.79
CA VAL A 134 8.90 19.13 8.91
C VAL A 134 9.74 18.06 9.60
N THR A 135 9.34 16.80 9.47
CA THR A 135 10.06 15.64 9.99
C THR A 135 10.20 14.58 8.91
N ASN A 136 11.30 13.83 8.94
CA ASN A 136 11.58 12.71 8.04
C ASN A 136 11.71 11.43 8.87
N PRO A 137 10.61 10.70 9.14
CA PRO A 137 10.64 9.55 10.06
C PRO A 137 11.63 8.45 9.66
N LYS A 138 11.92 8.32 8.35
CA LYS A 138 12.88 7.34 7.80
C LYS A 138 14.16 7.97 7.26
N GLY A 139 14.43 9.24 7.59
CA GLY A 139 15.56 10.01 7.05
C GLY A 139 15.25 10.68 5.70
N LYS A 140 15.98 11.76 5.39
CA LYS A 140 15.74 12.59 4.19
C LYS A 140 15.91 11.80 2.88
N ASP A 141 16.88 10.89 2.83
CA ASP A 141 17.18 10.13 1.61
C ASP A 141 16.11 9.09 1.26
N ALA A 142 15.43 8.52 2.26
CA ALA A 142 14.37 7.55 2.03
C ALA A 142 13.13 8.15 1.34
N ALA A 143 12.96 9.48 1.41
CA ALA A 143 11.83 10.20 0.81
C ALA A 143 12.04 10.56 -0.67
N LYS A 144 13.25 10.39 -1.20
CA LYS A 144 13.63 10.75 -2.57
C LYS A 144 13.24 9.66 -3.56
N LEU A 145 13.26 10.00 -4.85
CA LEU A 145 13.16 8.99 -5.91
C LEU A 145 14.44 8.17 -5.97
N SER A 146 14.29 6.85 -6.07
CA SER A 146 15.40 5.91 -6.19
C SER A 146 15.58 5.54 -7.67
N GLU A 147 16.82 5.57 -8.18
CA GLU A 147 17.11 5.15 -9.55
C GLU A 147 16.79 3.66 -9.76
N GLY A 148 16.24 3.32 -10.93
CA GLY A 148 16.02 1.94 -11.36
C GLY A 148 14.92 1.16 -10.63
N GLN A 149 14.29 1.75 -9.61
CA GLN A 149 13.14 1.14 -8.98
C GLN A 149 11.86 1.47 -9.77
N GLY A 150 11.10 0.43 -10.14
CA GLY A 150 9.94 0.53 -11.03
C GLY A 150 8.80 1.44 -10.53
N PRO A 151 7.68 1.52 -11.26
CA PRO A 151 6.65 2.52 -10.98
C PRO A 151 6.01 2.31 -9.61
N TYR A 152 6.37 3.16 -8.66
CA TYR A 152 5.82 3.12 -7.32
C TYR A 152 4.53 3.92 -7.22
N LYS A 153 3.69 3.47 -6.30
CA LYS A 153 2.59 4.27 -5.82
C LYS A 153 3.12 5.27 -4.81
N HIS A 154 2.92 6.55 -5.08
CA HIS A 154 3.17 7.64 -4.16
C HIS A 154 1.84 8.17 -3.63
N TRP A 155 1.84 8.69 -2.40
CA TRP A 155 0.64 9.28 -1.83
C TRP A 155 0.96 10.52 -1.01
N LEU A 156 0.11 11.54 -1.14
CA LEU A 156 0.06 12.75 -0.33
C LEU A 156 -1.24 12.77 0.45
N SER A 157 -1.15 12.82 1.77
CA SER A 157 -2.29 12.91 2.67
C SER A 157 -2.36 14.27 3.36
N ILE A 158 -3.54 14.86 3.35
CA ILE A 158 -3.83 16.20 3.89
C ILE A 158 -4.88 16.05 4.98
N ASP A 159 -4.45 16.07 6.24
CA ASP A 159 -5.31 15.98 7.41
C ASP A 159 -5.66 17.37 7.93
N LEU A 160 -6.84 17.87 7.55
CA LEU A 160 -7.28 19.20 7.95
C LEU A 160 -7.50 19.30 9.46
N VAL A 161 -8.08 18.26 10.05
CA VAL A 161 -8.52 18.27 11.45
C VAL A 161 -7.31 18.38 12.36
N ASN A 162 -6.34 17.48 12.18
CA ASN A 162 -5.12 17.46 12.99
C ASN A 162 -4.02 18.37 12.44
N GLY A 163 -4.20 18.93 11.23
CA GLY A 163 -3.26 19.85 10.61
C GLY A 163 -1.94 19.18 10.25
N VAL A 164 -2.00 17.97 9.70
CA VAL A 164 -0.81 17.18 9.36
C VAL A 164 -0.81 16.86 7.86
N LEU A 165 0.31 17.15 7.20
CA LEU A 165 0.58 16.69 5.84
C LEU A 165 1.49 15.47 5.93
N ARG A 166 1.19 14.40 5.18
CA ARG A 166 2.03 13.20 5.14
C ARG A 166 2.28 12.78 3.70
N TYR A 167 3.50 12.36 3.44
CA TYR A 167 3.89 11.73 2.20
C TYR A 167 4.50 10.36 2.49
N GLY A 168 4.23 9.42 1.59
CA GLY A 168 4.91 8.13 1.56
C GLY A 168 4.77 7.41 0.22
N ARG A 169 5.28 6.18 0.20
CA ARG A 169 5.39 5.32 -0.98
C ARG A 169 4.82 3.93 -0.68
N GLY A 170 4.34 3.24 -1.70
CA GLY A 170 3.72 1.91 -1.59
C GLY A 170 2.31 1.98 -1.00
N TYR A 171 2.07 1.16 0.03
CA TYR A 171 0.80 1.12 0.73
C TYR A 171 0.58 2.38 1.58
N CYS A 172 -0.66 2.86 1.71
CA CYS A 172 -0.96 4.06 2.49
C CYS A 172 -1.13 3.70 3.96
N THR A 173 -0.05 3.82 4.73
CA THR A 173 0.01 3.51 6.17
C THR A 173 0.96 4.46 6.89
N ALA A 174 0.72 4.69 8.18
CA ALA A 174 1.57 5.46 9.08
C ALA A 174 3.00 4.92 9.12
N SER A 175 3.20 3.61 9.01
CA SER A 175 4.52 2.97 9.00
C SER A 175 5.35 3.26 7.74
N LEU A 176 4.72 3.73 6.66
CA LEU A 176 5.37 4.07 5.38
C LEU A 176 5.43 5.58 5.13
N VAL A 177 5.21 6.39 6.15
CA VAL A 177 5.42 7.84 6.07
C VAL A 177 6.92 8.14 5.93
N LEU A 178 7.27 8.89 4.89
CA LEU A 178 8.64 9.29 4.56
C LEU A 178 8.90 10.76 4.92
N LEU A 179 7.90 11.62 4.69
CA LEU A 179 7.94 13.04 5.01
C LEU A 179 6.62 13.45 5.69
N GLN A 180 6.70 14.27 6.74
CA GLN A 180 5.54 14.78 7.45
C GLN A 180 5.73 16.26 7.80
N ALA A 181 4.66 17.05 7.69
CA ALA A 181 4.61 18.42 8.22
C ALA A 181 3.46 18.62 9.20
N ALA A 182 3.71 19.25 10.34
CA ALA A 182 2.71 19.59 11.35
C ALA A 182 2.42 21.10 11.37
N LEU A 183 1.21 21.47 10.97
CA LEU A 183 0.71 22.84 10.91
C LEU A 183 -0.11 23.23 12.15
N LYS A 184 -0.55 22.25 12.92
CA LYS A 184 -1.25 22.46 14.19
C LYS A 184 -0.48 21.81 15.33
N LYS A 185 -0.68 22.37 16.52
CA LYS A 185 -0.26 21.79 17.80
C LYS A 185 -1.49 21.56 18.67
N LYS A 186 -1.37 20.60 19.57
CA LYS A 186 -2.39 20.35 20.58
C LYS A 186 -2.23 21.38 21.70
N GLU A 187 -3.26 22.20 21.92
CA GLU A 187 -3.40 23.07 23.08
C GLU A 187 -4.65 22.63 23.86
N ASP A 188 -4.46 22.28 25.13
CA ASP A 188 -5.46 21.63 25.98
C ASP A 188 -6.10 20.40 25.30
N LYS A 189 -7.34 20.56 24.80
CA LYS A 189 -8.17 19.53 24.16
C LYS A 189 -8.44 19.80 22.69
N MET A 190 -7.78 20.78 22.07
CA MET A 190 -8.02 21.18 20.68
C MET A 190 -6.72 21.30 19.89
N PHE A 191 -6.80 21.04 18.58
CA PHE A 191 -5.71 21.32 17.66
C PHE A 191 -5.86 22.74 17.12
N VAL A 192 -4.87 23.58 17.40
CA VAL A 192 -4.81 24.96 16.91
C VAL A 192 -3.61 25.12 16.00
N TYR A 193 -3.72 26.01 15.01
CA TYR A 193 -2.58 26.26 14.12
C TYR A 193 -1.41 26.85 14.90
N VAL A 194 -0.22 26.37 14.60
CA VAL A 194 1.05 26.90 15.13
C VAL A 194 1.21 28.39 14.76
N ASP A 195 0.71 28.75 13.58
CA ASP A 195 0.55 30.12 13.10
C ASP A 195 -0.82 30.23 12.40
N LYS A 196 -1.61 31.26 12.73
CA LYS A 196 -2.93 31.50 12.11
C LYS A 196 -2.83 31.68 10.59
N TRP A 197 -1.67 32.03 10.05
CA TRP A 197 -1.43 32.07 8.62
C TRP A 197 -1.87 30.76 7.93
N TRP A 198 -1.69 29.60 8.54
CA TRP A 198 -2.01 28.29 7.94
C TRP A 198 -3.50 28.00 7.72
N GLU A 199 -4.42 28.90 8.11
CA GLU A 199 -5.86 28.69 7.92
C GLU A 199 -6.27 28.53 6.45
N TRP A 200 -5.49 29.05 5.50
CA TRP A 200 -5.75 28.91 4.07
C TRP A 200 -5.81 27.45 3.59
N VAL A 201 -5.15 26.53 4.30
CA VAL A 201 -5.17 25.08 4.00
C VAL A 201 -6.59 24.51 4.05
N LYS A 202 -7.51 25.12 4.83
CA LYS A 202 -8.94 24.77 4.84
C LYS A 202 -9.60 24.90 3.47
N GLY A 203 -9.05 25.73 2.59
CA GLY A 203 -9.59 26.01 1.26
C GLY A 203 -9.10 25.08 0.16
N LEU A 204 -8.14 24.18 0.42
CA LEU A 204 -7.55 23.30 -0.59
C LEU A 204 -8.61 22.41 -1.25
N GLN A 205 -8.64 22.32 -2.58
CA GLN A 205 -9.64 21.51 -3.27
C GLN A 205 -9.16 20.95 -4.61
N HIS A 206 -8.58 21.77 -5.48
CA HIS A 206 -8.28 21.36 -6.85
C HIS A 206 -6.89 20.76 -6.93
N VAL A 207 -6.79 19.51 -7.36
CA VAL A 207 -5.54 18.77 -7.43
C VAL A 207 -5.01 18.79 -8.86
N VAL A 208 -3.73 19.07 -9.03
CA VAL A 208 -3.00 18.91 -10.28
C VAL A 208 -1.76 18.08 -10.02
N VAL A 209 -1.58 16.98 -10.75
CA VAL A 209 -0.40 16.13 -10.66
C VAL A 209 0.35 16.18 -11.99
N LYS A 210 1.66 16.38 -11.89
CA LYS A 210 2.59 16.47 -13.01
C LYS A 210 3.76 15.52 -12.74
N GLN A 211 4.36 14.99 -13.81
CA GLN A 211 5.61 14.25 -13.72
C GLN A 211 6.55 14.69 -14.84
N THR A 212 7.83 14.44 -14.63
CA THR A 212 8.87 14.64 -15.64
C THR A 212 9.55 13.30 -15.93
N GLY A 213 9.60 12.92 -17.20
CA GLY A 213 10.13 11.63 -17.62
C GLY A 213 9.22 10.46 -17.23
N GLY A 214 9.57 9.27 -17.72
CA GLY A 214 8.78 8.05 -17.52
C GLY A 214 7.58 7.92 -18.46
N ARG A 215 6.71 6.94 -18.18
CA ARG A 215 5.45 6.73 -18.91
C ARG A 215 4.38 7.67 -18.39
N GLN A 216 3.51 8.17 -19.26
CA GLN A 216 2.39 9.05 -18.91
C GLN A 216 1.62 8.56 -17.67
N LEU A 217 1.37 9.45 -16.71
CA LEU A 217 0.54 9.18 -15.53
C LEU A 217 -0.81 8.56 -15.93
N THR A 218 -1.04 7.30 -15.59
CA THR A 218 -2.30 6.59 -15.86
C THR A 218 -3.24 6.63 -14.67
N ASP A 219 -2.72 6.52 -13.45
CA ASP A 219 -3.51 6.21 -12.27
C ASP A 219 -3.39 7.29 -11.19
N MET A 220 -4.44 8.08 -11.04
CA MET A 220 -4.62 9.00 -9.92
C MET A 220 -5.90 8.67 -9.18
N VAL A 221 -5.79 8.42 -7.88
CA VAL A 221 -6.92 8.11 -7.00
C VAL A 221 -6.96 9.14 -5.87
N ILE A 222 -8.14 9.74 -5.65
CA ILE A 222 -8.36 10.69 -4.56
C ILE A 222 -9.37 10.08 -3.58
N ASP A 223 -8.86 9.74 -2.40
CA ASP A 223 -9.66 9.29 -1.26
C ASP A 223 -10.15 10.49 -0.44
N PRO A 224 -11.43 10.52 -0.01
CA PRO A 224 -11.95 11.62 0.82
C PRO A 224 -11.26 11.73 2.18
N PHE A 225 -10.68 10.65 2.69
CA PHE A 225 -10.13 10.60 4.03
C PHE A 225 -8.60 10.70 4.04
N PRO A 226 -8.04 11.43 5.01
CA PRO A 226 -6.60 11.45 5.20
C PRO A 226 -6.15 10.22 5.99
N LEU A 227 -4.86 9.92 5.89
CA LEU A 227 -4.18 8.97 6.74
C LEU A 227 -4.03 9.59 8.13
N VAL A 228 -4.98 9.28 9.01
CA VAL A 228 -4.93 9.63 10.44
C VAL A 228 -4.37 8.46 11.26
N ARG A 229 -4.88 7.26 10.97
CA ARG A 229 -4.47 5.98 11.55
C ARG A 229 -4.55 4.93 10.45
N ASP A 230 -3.78 3.86 10.62
CA ASP A 230 -3.89 2.67 9.78
C ASP A 230 -5.29 2.05 9.87
N LEU A 231 -5.74 1.51 8.74
CA LEU A 231 -6.95 0.71 8.72
C LEU A 231 -6.71 -0.58 9.51
N PRO A 232 -7.63 -0.94 10.42
CA PRO A 232 -7.48 -2.15 11.21
C PRO A 232 -7.53 -3.39 10.30
N PRO A 233 -6.67 -4.39 10.54
CA PRO A 233 -6.62 -5.59 9.72
C PRO A 233 -7.75 -6.58 10.06
N TYR A 234 -8.40 -6.42 11.21
CA TYR A 234 -9.38 -7.36 11.75
C TYR A 234 -10.82 -6.89 11.55
N VAL A 235 -11.71 -7.81 11.13
CA VAL A 235 -13.14 -7.55 11.03
C VAL A 235 -13.94 -8.29 12.09
N VAL A 236 -14.78 -7.54 12.77
CA VAL A 236 -15.81 -8.06 13.68
C VAL A 236 -17.20 -7.92 13.08
N LYS A 237 -18.16 -8.73 13.56
CA LYS A 237 -19.56 -8.55 13.17
C LYS A 237 -20.10 -7.25 13.75
N ASP A 238 -21.04 -6.66 13.06
CA ASP A 238 -21.67 -5.40 13.46
C ASP A 238 -22.29 -5.44 14.88
N GLN A 239 -22.72 -6.62 15.33
CA GLN A 239 -23.33 -6.84 16.65
C GLN A 239 -22.30 -7.20 17.76
N ASP A 240 -21.07 -7.53 17.37
CA ASP A 240 -20.02 -8.01 18.27
C ASP A 240 -19.06 -6.86 18.67
N ILE A 241 -19.17 -5.68 18.05
CA ILE A 241 -18.31 -4.51 18.35
C ILE A 241 -18.67 -3.83 19.68
N THR A 242 -17.66 -3.41 20.43
CA THR A 242 -17.79 -2.71 21.72
C THR A 242 -17.42 -1.22 21.64
N LEU A 243 -17.64 -0.46 22.72
CA LEU A 243 -17.17 0.93 22.80
C LEU A 243 -15.64 1.03 22.81
N ASP A 244 -14.97 0.10 23.51
CA ASP A 244 -13.51 0.06 23.60
C ASP A 244 -12.90 -0.29 22.24
N ASP A 245 -13.57 -1.13 21.43
CA ASP A 245 -13.18 -1.42 20.05
C ASP A 245 -13.27 -0.16 19.17
N LEU A 246 -14.28 0.68 19.36
CA LEU A 246 -14.43 1.94 18.62
C LEU A 246 -13.35 2.95 19.01
N GLU A 247 -13.00 3.04 20.29
CA GLU A 247 -11.97 3.94 20.79
C GLU A 247 -10.57 3.52 20.34
N SER A 248 -10.20 2.25 20.57
CA SER A 248 -8.91 1.69 20.16
C SER A 248 -8.78 1.62 18.64
N GLY A 249 -9.89 1.31 17.97
CA GLY A 249 -10.06 1.16 16.53
C GLY A 249 -9.07 0.18 15.89
N VAL A 250 -8.82 -0.90 16.61
CA VAL A 250 -8.04 -2.07 16.18
C VAL A 250 -8.87 -3.06 15.36
N VAL A 251 -10.18 -2.85 15.25
CA VAL A 251 -11.13 -3.63 14.44
C VAL A 251 -12.00 -2.74 13.56
N ILE A 252 -12.52 -3.29 12.46
CA ILE A 252 -13.53 -2.67 11.59
C ILE A 252 -14.78 -3.55 11.51
N VAL A 253 -15.95 -2.93 11.40
CA VAL A 253 -17.20 -3.66 11.18
C VAL A 253 -17.41 -3.98 9.70
N VAL A 254 -18.17 -5.04 9.43
CA VAL A 254 -18.48 -5.49 8.06
C VAL A 254 -19.11 -4.35 7.24
N ALA A 255 -20.00 -3.57 7.85
CA ALA A 255 -20.69 -2.47 7.17
C ALA A 255 -19.73 -1.39 6.59
N ASN A 256 -18.53 -1.25 7.15
CA ASN A 256 -17.54 -0.26 6.72
C ASN A 256 -16.60 -0.79 5.62
N LEU A 257 -16.71 -2.08 5.25
CA LEU A 257 -15.91 -2.67 4.19
C LEU A 257 -16.42 -2.29 2.79
N PRO A 258 -15.59 -2.35 1.74
CA PRO A 258 -16.04 -2.28 0.36
C PRO A 258 -17.13 -3.32 0.06
N ALA A 259 -18.09 -2.99 -0.81
CA ALA A 259 -19.24 -3.85 -1.09
C ALA A 259 -18.86 -5.29 -1.49
N ALA A 260 -17.80 -5.46 -2.30
CA ALA A 260 -17.28 -6.77 -2.66
C ALA A 260 -16.78 -7.57 -1.44
N CYS A 261 -16.06 -6.92 -0.51
CA CYS A 261 -15.63 -7.53 0.74
C CYS A 261 -16.81 -7.91 1.64
N GLN A 262 -17.87 -7.09 1.68
CA GLN A 262 -19.07 -7.41 2.46
C GLN A 262 -19.71 -8.71 1.97
N VAL A 263 -19.78 -8.91 0.64
CA VAL A 263 -20.29 -10.14 0.04
C VAL A 263 -19.41 -11.33 0.40
N LEU A 264 -18.09 -11.21 0.23
CA LEU A 264 -17.13 -12.27 0.59
C LEU A 264 -17.22 -12.64 2.07
N TYR A 265 -17.23 -11.63 2.96
CA TYR A 265 -17.38 -11.83 4.40
C TYR A 265 -18.66 -12.60 4.73
N ARG A 266 -19.81 -12.18 4.21
CA ARG A 266 -21.10 -12.83 4.52
C ARG A 266 -21.14 -14.29 4.07
N ASN A 267 -20.41 -14.65 3.02
CA ASN A 267 -20.35 -16.01 2.51
C ASN A 267 -19.32 -16.88 3.24
N ALA A 268 -18.17 -16.31 3.64
CA ALA A 268 -17.08 -17.06 4.27
C ALA A 268 -17.15 -17.08 5.82
N ALA A 269 -17.66 -16.02 6.43
CA ALA A 269 -17.70 -15.82 7.89
C ALA A 269 -18.92 -16.46 8.57
N GLY A 270 -19.81 -17.13 7.82
CA GLY A 270 -21.01 -17.76 8.37
C GLY A 270 -20.67 -18.76 9.49
N PRO A 271 -21.51 -18.89 10.52
CA PRO A 271 -21.25 -19.76 11.68
C PRO A 271 -21.23 -21.26 11.32
N LYS A 272 -21.81 -21.64 10.17
CA LYS A 272 -21.76 -23.01 9.65
C LYS A 272 -20.57 -23.28 8.72
N ILE A 273 -19.77 -22.25 8.41
CA ILE A 273 -18.50 -22.44 7.72
C ILE A 273 -17.49 -22.88 8.78
N VAL A 274 -17.46 -24.18 9.03
CA VAL A 274 -16.61 -24.86 10.01
C VAL A 274 -15.92 -26.04 9.32
N LEU A 275 -14.76 -26.43 9.85
CA LEU A 275 -14.01 -27.57 9.31
C LEU A 275 -14.58 -28.89 9.85
N ASP A 276 -14.79 -28.97 11.16
CA ASP A 276 -15.29 -30.16 11.84
C ASP A 276 -16.83 -30.18 11.83
N ALA A 277 -17.38 -30.72 10.75
CA ALA A 277 -18.82 -30.87 10.56
C ALA A 277 -19.38 -32.10 11.29
N LEU A 278 -20.70 -32.16 11.48
CA LEU A 278 -21.35 -33.24 12.23
C LEU A 278 -21.14 -34.63 11.61
N ASP A 279 -21.05 -34.70 10.27
CA ASP A 279 -20.82 -35.92 9.51
C ASP A 279 -19.33 -36.31 9.43
N PHE A 280 -18.42 -35.37 9.69
CA PHE A 280 -16.98 -35.64 9.83
C PHE A 280 -16.35 -34.77 10.93
N PRO A 281 -16.57 -35.10 12.22
CA PRO A 281 -16.19 -34.25 13.34
C PRO A 281 -14.67 -34.18 13.59
N GLU A 282 -13.90 -35.08 12.99
CA GLU A 282 -12.45 -35.16 13.14
C GLU A 282 -11.71 -34.72 11.86
N PHE A 283 -12.36 -33.91 11.01
CA PHE A 283 -11.81 -33.56 9.71
C PHE A 283 -10.51 -32.75 9.83
N SER A 284 -10.44 -31.81 10.76
CA SER A 284 -9.24 -31.04 11.09
C SER A 284 -8.06 -31.94 11.48
N GLN A 285 -8.30 -32.92 12.35
CA GLN A 285 -7.30 -33.89 12.78
C GLN A 285 -6.89 -34.83 11.64
N ALA A 286 -7.83 -35.22 10.78
CA ALA A 286 -7.54 -36.02 9.60
C ALA A 286 -6.64 -35.26 8.62
N ILE A 287 -6.88 -33.96 8.43
CA ILE A 287 -6.02 -33.07 7.64
C ILE A 287 -4.63 -32.99 8.27
N GLU A 288 -4.53 -32.66 9.56
CA GLU A 288 -3.25 -32.57 10.30
C GLU A 288 -2.45 -33.88 10.17
N ARG A 289 -3.10 -35.02 10.39
CA ARG A 289 -2.48 -36.34 10.20
C ARG A 289 -2.00 -36.52 8.76
N SER A 290 -2.83 -36.18 7.78
CA SER A 290 -2.53 -36.35 6.35
C SER A 290 -1.33 -35.51 5.89
N VAL A 291 -1.19 -34.28 6.39
CA VAL A 291 -0.09 -33.38 5.99
C VAL A 291 1.21 -33.60 6.77
N ARG A 292 1.14 -34.21 7.96
CA ARG A 292 2.32 -34.42 8.82
C ARG A 292 3.05 -35.75 8.59
N ASN A 293 2.35 -36.77 8.08
CA ASN A 293 2.91 -38.12 7.98
C ASN A 293 3.23 -38.48 6.52
N GLU A 294 4.47 -38.87 6.27
CA GLU A 294 4.94 -39.35 4.96
C GLU A 294 4.11 -40.54 4.46
N GLY A 295 3.89 -40.62 3.14
CA GLY A 295 3.06 -41.65 2.51
C GLY A 295 1.55 -41.39 2.58
N LEU A 296 1.09 -40.36 3.31
CA LEU A 296 -0.31 -39.92 3.25
C LEU A 296 -0.52 -38.84 2.19
N VAL A 297 -1.77 -38.73 1.72
CA VAL A 297 -2.13 -37.91 0.55
C VAL A 297 -1.68 -36.45 0.70
N GLY A 298 -1.90 -35.83 1.86
CA GLY A 298 -1.55 -34.43 2.10
C GLY A 298 -0.05 -34.19 2.02
N TYR A 299 0.74 -35.01 2.69
CA TYR A 299 2.21 -34.95 2.66
C TYR A 299 2.75 -35.17 1.25
N GLU A 300 2.22 -36.15 0.51
CA GLU A 300 2.67 -36.43 -0.86
C GLU A 300 2.36 -35.29 -1.84
N LEU A 301 1.23 -34.59 -1.66
CA LEU A 301 0.90 -33.41 -2.44
C LEU A 301 1.84 -32.24 -2.13
N LEU A 302 2.16 -32.02 -0.85
CA LEU A 302 3.12 -31.00 -0.43
C LEU A 302 4.51 -31.30 -0.98
N ARG A 303 4.96 -32.55 -0.90
CA ARG A 303 6.24 -33.01 -1.44
C ARG A 303 6.36 -32.79 -2.95
N LYS A 304 5.30 -33.13 -3.70
CA LYS A 304 5.22 -32.85 -5.15
C LYS A 304 5.27 -31.35 -5.44
N LYS A 305 4.57 -30.52 -4.65
CA LYS A 305 4.62 -29.06 -4.79
C LYS A 305 6.03 -28.53 -4.53
N ALA A 306 6.69 -29.01 -3.47
CA ALA A 306 8.04 -28.61 -3.10
C ALA A 306 9.05 -28.94 -4.20
N ALA A 307 8.96 -30.12 -4.82
CA ALA A 307 9.81 -30.50 -5.95
C ALA A 307 9.72 -29.51 -7.13
N ASN A 308 8.56 -28.88 -7.32
CA ASN A 308 8.34 -27.88 -8.38
C ASN A 308 8.74 -26.44 -7.96
N HIS A 309 9.10 -26.20 -6.69
CA HIS A 309 9.36 -24.86 -6.14
C HIS A 309 10.64 -24.85 -5.28
N GLY A 310 11.75 -25.37 -5.82
CA GLY A 310 13.06 -25.28 -5.16
C GLY A 310 13.29 -26.26 -4.00
N GLY A 311 12.47 -27.31 -3.88
CA GLY A 311 12.68 -28.44 -2.98
C GLY A 311 12.34 -28.21 -1.50
N LYS A 312 12.09 -26.96 -1.08
CA LYS A 312 11.83 -26.65 0.34
C LYS A 312 10.38 -26.92 0.72
N LEU A 313 10.15 -28.00 1.47
CA LEU A 313 8.80 -28.39 1.91
C LEU A 313 8.10 -27.30 2.74
N SER A 314 8.81 -26.60 3.61
CA SER A 314 8.23 -25.53 4.44
C SER A 314 7.80 -24.30 3.64
N GLY A 315 8.20 -24.17 2.37
CA GLY A 315 7.72 -23.12 1.46
C GLY A 315 6.43 -23.49 0.73
N THR A 316 5.68 -24.49 1.21
CA THR A 316 4.50 -25.02 0.52
C THR A 316 3.26 -25.04 1.39
N TYR A 317 2.10 -25.04 0.73
CA TYR A 317 0.79 -25.19 1.35
C TYR A 317 -0.16 -25.81 0.33
N LEU A 318 -1.24 -26.43 0.80
CA LEU A 318 -2.29 -26.94 -0.07
C LEU A 318 -3.36 -25.88 -0.24
N ARG A 319 -3.80 -25.67 -1.48
CA ARG A 319 -4.90 -24.76 -1.83
C ARG A 319 -5.96 -25.57 -2.57
N ILE A 320 -7.16 -25.62 -2.01
CA ILE A 320 -8.30 -26.35 -2.57
C ILE A 320 -9.35 -25.32 -2.95
N THR A 321 -9.71 -25.24 -4.23
CA THR A 321 -10.79 -24.36 -4.69
C THR A 321 -12.15 -24.96 -4.34
N ILE A 322 -13.06 -24.14 -3.81
CA ILE A 322 -14.41 -24.56 -3.39
C ILE A 322 -15.45 -23.89 -4.28
N GLY A 323 -16.29 -24.70 -4.92
CA GLY A 323 -17.37 -24.24 -5.79
C GLY A 323 -16.95 -24.11 -7.25
N THR A 324 -17.76 -23.39 -8.02
CA THR A 324 -17.65 -23.29 -9.48
C THR A 324 -17.03 -21.95 -9.88
N ASN A 325 -16.21 -21.96 -10.92
CA ASN A 325 -15.76 -20.72 -11.56
C ASN A 325 -16.92 -20.12 -12.37
N LEU A 326 -17.42 -18.97 -11.94
CA LEU A 326 -18.51 -18.27 -12.61
C LEU A 326 -18.02 -17.18 -13.58
N GLY A 327 -16.70 -17.01 -13.73
CA GLY A 327 -16.10 -15.98 -14.59
C GLY A 327 -16.23 -14.55 -14.06
N ASN A 328 -16.70 -14.37 -12.82
CA ASN A 328 -16.89 -13.07 -12.18
C ASN A 328 -15.72 -12.64 -11.28
N SER A 329 -14.62 -13.39 -11.30
CA SER A 329 -13.35 -13.05 -10.66
C SER A 329 -12.19 -13.71 -11.44
N PRO A 330 -10.92 -13.36 -11.18
CA PRO A 330 -9.77 -14.00 -11.82
C PRO A 330 -9.70 -15.54 -11.61
N GLY A 331 -10.48 -16.11 -10.68
CA GLY A 331 -10.58 -17.55 -10.46
C GLY A 331 -11.83 -17.95 -9.67
N ILE A 332 -11.77 -19.09 -8.98
CA ILE A 332 -12.80 -19.49 -8.02
C ILE A 332 -12.61 -18.66 -6.74
N PRO A 333 -13.64 -17.94 -6.26
CA PRO A 333 -13.49 -16.96 -5.18
C PRO A 333 -13.26 -17.59 -3.79
N TYR A 334 -13.68 -18.84 -3.59
CA TYR A 334 -13.52 -19.52 -2.31
C TYR A 334 -12.42 -20.56 -2.38
N VAL A 335 -11.50 -20.50 -1.44
CA VAL A 335 -10.39 -21.41 -1.32
C VAL A 335 -10.26 -21.86 0.13
N LEU A 336 -10.01 -23.15 0.33
CA LEU A 336 -9.51 -23.69 1.59
C LEU A 336 -8.01 -23.84 1.46
N GLU A 337 -7.28 -23.14 2.31
CA GLU A 337 -5.84 -23.25 2.41
C GLU A 337 -5.46 -24.02 3.65
N ILE A 338 -4.58 -25.01 3.47
CA ILE A 338 -4.07 -25.86 4.55
C ILE A 338 -2.58 -25.59 4.67
N TRP A 339 -2.24 -25.00 5.80
CA TRP A 339 -0.88 -24.60 6.18
C TRP A 339 -0.39 -25.56 7.26
N PRO A 340 0.50 -26.52 6.95
CA PRO A 340 1.15 -27.30 7.98
C PRO A 340 1.98 -26.40 8.91
N SER A 341 2.18 -26.83 10.15
CA SER A 341 2.95 -26.03 11.12
C SER A 341 4.33 -25.65 10.57
N ARG A 342 4.70 -24.37 10.71
CA ARG A 342 5.96 -23.76 10.23
C ARG A 342 6.10 -23.70 8.71
N HIS A 343 5.01 -23.86 7.97
CA HIS A 343 4.99 -23.58 6.55
C HIS A 343 4.67 -22.11 6.28
N GLN A 344 5.10 -21.60 5.13
CA GLN A 344 4.88 -20.21 4.72
C GLN A 344 4.64 -20.09 3.21
N SER A 345 4.03 -18.99 2.80
CA SER A 345 3.98 -18.58 1.40
C SER A 345 5.24 -17.80 1.03
N PRO A 346 5.60 -17.70 -0.25
CA PRO A 346 6.35 -16.55 -0.72
C PRO A 346 5.55 -15.25 -0.47
N ILE A 347 6.25 -14.11 -0.50
CA ILE A 347 5.58 -12.81 -0.61
C ILE A 347 4.82 -12.79 -1.93
N HIS A 348 3.54 -12.45 -1.89
CA HIS A 348 2.66 -12.41 -3.06
C HIS A 348 1.59 -11.32 -2.90
N ASP A 349 1.10 -10.81 -4.03
CA ASP A 349 -0.05 -9.92 -4.08
C ASP A 349 -1.30 -10.67 -4.54
N HIS A 350 -2.46 -10.03 -4.35
CA HIS A 350 -3.76 -10.54 -4.81
C HIS A 350 -4.25 -9.78 -6.06
N GLY A 351 -3.33 -9.09 -6.75
CA GLY A 351 -3.63 -8.11 -7.80
C GLY A 351 -4.60 -7.03 -7.33
N ASP A 352 -5.43 -6.53 -8.25
CA ASP A 352 -6.50 -5.56 -7.96
C ASP A 352 -7.77 -6.21 -7.33
N SER A 353 -7.62 -7.33 -6.60
CA SER A 353 -8.74 -8.08 -6.01
C SER A 353 -8.79 -7.94 -4.49
N PHE A 354 -10.01 -7.99 -3.93
CA PHE A 354 -10.24 -8.07 -2.50
C PHE A 354 -10.13 -9.50 -1.99
N ALA A 355 -9.58 -9.68 -0.78
CA ALA A 355 -9.49 -10.96 -0.10
C ALA A 355 -10.00 -10.84 1.34
N VAL A 356 -10.67 -11.90 1.79
CA VAL A 356 -11.19 -12.06 3.16
C VAL A 356 -10.70 -13.42 3.67
N ILE A 357 -9.94 -13.43 4.77
CA ILE A 357 -9.36 -14.65 5.33
C ILE A 357 -10.09 -15.00 6.62
N LYS A 358 -10.71 -16.17 6.70
CA LYS A 358 -11.25 -16.74 7.95
C LYS A 358 -10.39 -17.93 8.36
N VAL A 359 -9.82 -17.89 9.56
CA VAL A 359 -9.09 -19.02 10.12
C VAL A 359 -10.10 -20.02 10.70
N LEU A 360 -10.17 -21.21 10.10
CA LEU A 360 -11.12 -22.26 10.51
C LEU A 360 -10.58 -23.15 11.63
N HIS A 361 -9.26 -23.31 11.73
CA HIS A 361 -8.58 -24.10 12.73
C HIS A 361 -7.12 -23.64 12.87
N GLY A 362 -6.57 -23.66 14.09
CA GLY A 362 -5.19 -23.25 14.35
C GLY A 362 -4.99 -21.73 14.31
N GLN A 363 -3.80 -21.31 13.89
CA GLN A 363 -3.36 -19.91 13.86
C GLN A 363 -2.49 -19.67 12.63
N ILE A 364 -2.51 -18.44 12.12
CA ILE A 364 -1.62 -17.97 11.05
C ILE A 364 -1.00 -16.64 11.46
N ASN A 365 0.22 -16.40 10.99
CA ASN A 365 0.84 -15.09 11.08
C ASN A 365 0.79 -14.43 9.70
N ALA A 366 0.24 -13.23 9.63
CA ALA A 366 0.17 -12.46 8.40
C ALA A 366 1.13 -11.26 8.49
N TYR A 367 2.04 -11.18 7.52
CA TYR A 367 2.98 -10.07 7.39
C TYR A 367 2.64 -9.27 6.14
N TYR A 368 2.66 -7.95 6.25
CA TYR A 368 2.39 -7.04 5.15
C TYR A 368 3.69 -6.46 4.64
N PHE A 369 3.82 -6.40 3.31
CA PHE A 369 4.97 -5.84 2.60
C PHE A 369 4.46 -4.73 1.65
N ASP A 370 5.32 -3.77 1.31
CA ASP A 370 4.98 -2.54 0.58
C ASP A 370 5.08 -2.72 -0.93
N SER A 371 5.91 -3.65 -1.36
CA SER A 371 6.03 -4.15 -2.72
C SER A 371 6.37 -5.63 -2.74
N LEU A 372 6.16 -6.26 -3.91
CA LEU A 372 6.66 -7.60 -4.21
C LEU A 372 8.14 -7.61 -4.56
#